data_AF-A0AAW4UXK3-F1
#
_entry.id   AF-A0AAW4UXK3-F1
#
_cell.length_a   1.000
_cell.length_b   1.000
_cell.length_c   1.000
_cell.angle_alpha   90.00
_cell.angle_beta   90.00
_cell.angle_gamma   90.00
#
_symmetry.space_group_name_H-M   'P 1'
#
loop_
_entity.id
_entity.type
_entity.pdbx_description
1 polymer ?
#
loop_
_entity_poly.entity_id
_entity_poly.type
_entity_poly.pdbx_seq_one_letter_code
_entity_poly.pdbx_strand_id
1 'polypeptide(L)'
;MNNNTELILIRITGLDRPGLTASITEILSKYDVTILDIGQADIHSTLSLGILFKSQEKDSGNIMKELLFKASALGINIRFYPVTVEEYEEWVNMQGKNRYILTLLGRKLTAKQIAAVTGILAEQGLNIDAIKRLTGRIPLDERKANVRACIEFSVRGTPHQREEMQQALMKLSSDLEMDFSFQLDNMYRRMRRLICFDMDSTLIQTECIDELAERAGVGDQVREITERAMRGEIDFIESFTERVALLKGLDESVMKEIAENLPITEGVERLMFVLKRYGYKIAILSGGFTYFGNYLKDKFGIDYVYANELEIVNGKLTGRYLGDVVDGKRKVELLKLIAQVERVDIAQTIAVGDGANDLPMLSEAGLGIAFHAKPKVVANAQQSINTIGLDGVLYFLGFKDSYLEERGKL
;
A
#
# COMPACT_ATOMS: atom_id res chain seq x y z
N MET A 1 3.15 54.31 -17.45
CA MET A 1 3.69 54.05 -16.10
C MET A 1 4.21 52.64 -16.12
N ASN A 2 5.51 52.44 -15.96
CA ASN A 2 6.11 51.11 -15.88
C ASN A 2 5.57 50.43 -14.61
N ASN A 3 4.70 49.43 -14.76
CA ASN A 3 4.32 48.54 -13.67
C ASN A 3 5.47 47.55 -13.45
N ASN A 4 6.57 48.03 -12.87
CA ASN A 4 7.61 47.13 -12.37
C ASN A 4 7.04 46.38 -11.16
N THR A 5 6.82 45.09 -11.36
CA THR A 5 6.41 44.17 -10.31
C THR A 5 7.59 43.34 -9.86
N GLU A 6 7.70 43.11 -8.56
CA GLU A 6 8.71 42.24 -7.97
C GLU A 6 8.07 40.96 -7.45
N LEU A 7 8.77 39.83 -7.64
CA LEU A 7 8.41 38.55 -7.05
C LEU A 7 9.31 38.30 -5.85
N ILE A 8 8.71 38.01 -4.70
CA ILE A 8 9.44 37.83 -3.45
C ILE A 8 8.95 36.56 -2.77
N LEU A 9 9.87 35.63 -2.51
CA LEU A 9 9.65 34.48 -1.65
C LEU A 9 10.07 34.82 -0.23
N ILE A 10 9.11 34.86 0.68
CA ILE A 10 9.40 34.90 2.11
C ILE A 10 9.48 33.48 2.67
N ARG A 11 10.53 33.22 3.45
CA ARG A 11 10.73 31.97 4.20
C ARG A 11 10.76 32.29 5.68
N ILE A 12 9.80 31.75 6.41
CA ILE A 12 9.62 31.97 7.84
C ILE A 12 9.91 30.66 8.56
N THR A 13 10.80 30.69 9.55
CA THR A 13 11.12 29.54 10.40
C THR A 13 11.14 29.89 11.87
N GLY A 14 10.59 29.04 12.73
CA GLY A 14 10.55 29.28 14.16
C GLY A 14 9.64 28.32 14.92
N LEU A 15 9.39 28.61 16.19
CA LEU A 15 8.44 27.84 17.01
C LEU A 15 7.02 28.10 16.51
N ASP A 16 6.26 27.03 16.25
CA ASP A 16 4.87 27.15 15.82
C ASP A 16 3.98 27.74 16.93
N ARG A 17 3.07 28.64 16.52
CA ARG A 17 2.10 29.29 17.40
C ARG A 17 0.83 29.62 16.63
N PRO A 18 -0.37 29.47 17.25
CA PRO A 18 -1.61 29.91 16.66
C PRO A 18 -1.55 31.39 16.22
N GLY A 19 -2.08 31.67 15.03
CA GLY A 19 -2.18 33.04 14.51
C GLY A 19 -0.92 33.60 13.84
N LEU A 20 0.16 32.81 13.70
CA LEU A 20 1.37 33.25 13.00
C LEU A 20 1.08 33.53 11.52
N THR A 21 0.46 32.60 10.81
CA THR A 21 0.09 32.78 9.39
C THR A 21 -0.83 33.99 9.21
N ALA A 22 -1.83 34.15 10.10
CA ALA A 22 -2.75 35.28 10.09
C ALA A 22 -2.02 36.62 10.31
N SER A 23 -1.10 36.68 11.26
CA SER A 23 -0.30 37.87 11.56
C SER A 23 0.55 38.34 10.38
N ILE A 24 1.05 37.40 9.58
CA ILE A 24 1.89 37.68 8.41
C ILE A 24 1.03 38.10 7.23
N THR A 25 -0.06 37.37 6.94
CA THR A 25 -0.94 37.69 5.82
C THR A 25 -1.74 38.97 6.06
N GLU A 26 -2.03 39.34 7.30
CA GLU A 26 -2.63 40.63 7.66
C GLU A 26 -1.74 41.80 7.20
N ILE A 27 -0.42 41.71 7.38
CA ILE A 27 0.51 42.73 6.89
C ILE A 27 0.49 42.80 5.37
N LEU A 28 0.58 41.66 4.70
CA LEU A 28 0.52 41.59 3.23
C LEU A 28 -0.79 42.17 2.68
N SER A 29 -1.91 41.98 3.39
CA SER A 29 -3.24 42.45 2.97
C SER A 29 -3.40 43.96 2.95
N LYS A 30 -2.51 44.71 3.61
CA LYS A 30 -2.51 46.19 3.58
C LYS A 30 -2.00 46.75 2.25
N TYR A 31 -1.41 45.91 1.40
CA TYR A 31 -0.76 46.26 0.15
C TYR A 31 -1.42 45.55 -1.04
N ASP A 32 -1.19 46.05 -2.25
CA ASP A 32 -1.65 45.41 -3.51
C ASP A 32 -0.72 44.23 -3.86
N VAL A 33 -0.88 43.14 -3.11
CA VAL A 33 -0.06 41.93 -3.21
C VAL A 33 -0.87 40.76 -3.74
N THR A 34 -0.33 40.03 -4.72
CA THR A 34 -0.90 38.75 -5.18
C THR A 34 -0.05 37.59 -4.67
N ILE A 35 -0.63 36.68 -3.90
CA ILE A 35 0.05 35.43 -3.50
C ILE A 35 0.07 34.49 -4.72
N LEU A 36 1.26 34.04 -5.10
CA LEU A 36 1.47 33.12 -6.22
C LEU A 36 1.63 31.67 -5.76
N ASP A 37 2.23 31.46 -4.59
CA ASP A 37 2.32 30.15 -3.95
C ASP A 37 2.42 30.30 -2.43
N ILE A 38 1.91 29.32 -1.70
CA ILE A 38 1.98 29.28 -0.24
C ILE A 38 2.08 27.83 0.23
N GLY A 39 3.08 27.56 1.07
CA GLY A 39 3.31 26.25 1.66
C GLY A 39 3.69 26.37 3.12
N GLN A 40 3.09 25.51 3.95
CA GLN A 40 3.40 25.45 5.38
C GLN A 40 3.62 24.00 5.81
N ALA A 41 4.64 23.79 6.64
CA ALA A 41 4.85 22.55 7.36
C ALA A 41 5.19 22.85 8.83
N ASP A 42 4.60 22.09 9.74
CA ASP A 42 5.01 22.05 11.14
C ASP A 42 5.54 20.64 11.46
N ILE A 43 6.78 20.59 11.93
CA ILE A 43 7.44 19.36 12.36
C ILE A 43 7.93 19.57 13.78
N HIS A 44 7.34 18.83 14.72
CA HIS A 44 7.70 18.90 16.16
C HIS A 44 7.67 20.33 16.72
N SER A 45 6.60 21.08 16.41
CA SER A 45 6.40 22.47 16.83
C SER A 45 7.42 23.44 16.23
N THR A 46 8.09 23.05 15.16
CA THR A 46 8.93 23.93 14.34
C THR A 46 8.22 24.19 13.03
N LEU A 47 7.77 25.43 12.87
CA LEU A 47 7.13 25.93 11.67
C LEU A 47 8.16 26.24 10.59
N SER A 48 7.85 25.85 9.36
CA SER A 48 8.43 26.38 8.13
C SER A 48 7.29 26.86 7.23
N LEU A 49 7.21 28.17 6.96
CA LEU A 49 6.20 28.80 6.13
C LEU A 49 6.87 29.53 4.97
N GLY A 50 6.54 29.14 3.75
CA GLY A 50 6.93 29.81 2.52
C GLY A 50 5.75 30.54 1.90
N ILE A 51 5.91 31.81 1.54
CA ILE A 51 4.92 32.55 0.74
C ILE A 51 5.66 33.23 -0.41
N LEU A 52 5.34 32.84 -1.64
CA LEU A 52 5.75 33.57 -2.83
C LEU A 52 4.65 34.56 -3.19
N PHE A 53 5.01 35.83 -3.31
CA PHE A 53 4.06 36.86 -3.69
C PHE A 53 4.62 37.83 -4.72
N LYS A 54 3.72 38.44 -5.49
CA LYS A 54 3.98 39.52 -6.42
C LYS A 54 3.52 40.84 -5.82
N SER A 55 4.36 41.87 -5.86
CA SER A 55 4.07 43.21 -5.36
C SER A 55 4.57 44.30 -6.32
N GLN A 56 4.11 45.53 -6.16
CA GLN A 56 4.68 46.67 -6.87
C GLN A 56 6.04 47.04 -6.25
N GLU A 57 7.04 47.36 -7.08
CA GLU A 57 8.42 47.69 -6.63
C GLU A 57 8.45 48.80 -5.56
N LYS A 58 7.52 49.76 -5.63
CA LYS A 58 7.40 50.87 -4.66
C LYS A 58 7.01 50.42 -3.24
N ASP A 59 6.35 49.26 -3.11
CA ASP A 59 5.75 48.79 -1.85
C ASP A 59 6.59 47.69 -1.18
N SER A 60 7.44 47.00 -1.94
CA SER A 60 8.20 45.83 -1.47
C SER A 60 9.07 46.12 -0.24
N GLY A 61 9.80 47.24 -0.23
CA GLY A 61 10.64 47.64 0.90
C GLY A 61 9.85 47.87 2.19
N ASN A 62 8.64 48.46 2.09
CA ASN A 62 7.77 48.68 3.25
C ASN A 62 7.18 47.37 3.78
N ILE A 63 6.74 46.49 2.86
CA ILE A 63 6.28 45.13 3.19
C ILE A 63 7.36 44.37 3.95
N MET A 64 8.59 44.33 3.43
CA MET A 64 9.71 43.63 4.05
C MET A 64 10.02 44.18 5.45
N LYS A 65 10.00 45.50 5.61
CA LYS A 65 10.21 46.16 6.90
C LYS A 65 9.14 45.78 7.93
N GLU A 66 7.85 45.87 7.61
CA GLU A 66 6.77 45.50 8.53
C GLU A 66 6.85 44.02 8.92
N LEU A 67 7.13 43.14 7.95
CA LEU A 67 7.29 41.72 8.18
C LEU A 67 8.49 41.40 9.09
N LEU A 68 9.62 42.10 8.93
CA LEU A 68 10.78 41.97 9.82
C LEU A 68 10.46 42.36 11.27
N PHE A 69 9.78 43.50 11.46
CA PHE A 69 9.36 43.92 12.81
C PHE A 69 8.41 42.90 13.45
N LYS A 70 7.44 42.41 12.68
CA LYS A 70 6.50 41.40 13.16
C LYS A 70 7.19 40.08 13.48
N ALA A 71 8.10 39.62 12.63
CA ALA A 71 8.87 38.40 12.85
C ALA A 71 9.71 38.49 14.13
N SER A 72 10.39 39.62 14.35
CA SER A 72 11.13 39.89 15.58
C SER A 72 10.22 39.87 16.82
N ALA A 73 9.06 40.53 16.77
CA ALA A 73 8.10 40.52 17.86
C ALA A 73 7.53 39.12 18.17
N LEU A 74 7.39 38.27 17.15
CA LEU A 74 6.94 36.89 17.30
C LEU A 74 8.06 35.91 17.68
N GLY A 75 9.32 36.33 17.63
CA GLY A 75 10.49 35.48 17.90
C GLY A 75 10.75 34.45 16.81
N ILE A 76 10.41 34.78 15.56
CA ILE A 76 10.59 33.91 14.39
C ILE A 76 11.60 34.52 13.42
N ASN A 77 12.28 33.68 12.66
CA ASN A 77 13.20 34.11 11.61
C ASN A 77 12.44 34.28 10.30
N ILE A 78 12.71 35.37 9.60
CA ILE A 78 12.20 35.60 8.24
C ILE A 78 13.38 35.89 7.31
N ARG A 79 13.34 35.31 6.11
CA ARG A 79 14.27 35.60 5.02
C ARG A 79 13.48 35.95 3.77
N PHE A 80 14.03 36.87 3.00
CA PHE A 80 13.45 37.33 1.75
C PHE A 80 14.37 36.91 0.62
N TYR A 81 13.77 36.35 -0.43
CA TYR A 81 14.45 35.93 -1.63
C TYR A 81 13.72 36.58 -2.81
N PRO A 82 14.29 37.61 -3.45
CA PRO A 82 13.81 38.08 -4.74
C PRO A 82 13.88 36.91 -5.74
N VAL A 83 12.83 36.71 -6.51
CA VAL A 83 12.74 35.65 -7.52
C VAL A 83 12.66 36.32 -8.88
N THR A 84 13.48 35.91 -9.84
CA THR A 84 13.37 36.45 -11.21
C THR A 84 12.18 35.84 -11.94
N VAL A 85 11.75 36.46 -13.03
CA VAL A 85 10.66 35.90 -13.87
C VAL A 85 11.09 34.54 -14.44
N GLU A 86 12.34 34.42 -14.86
CA GLU A 86 12.90 33.18 -15.40
C GLU A 86 12.91 32.06 -14.34
N GLU A 87 13.36 32.34 -13.12
CA GLU A 87 13.33 31.37 -12.01
C GLU A 87 11.91 30.91 -11.67
N TYR A 88 10.95 31.84 -11.71
CA TYR A 88 9.54 31.51 -11.48
C TYR A 88 8.97 30.65 -12.61
N GLU A 89 9.25 30.97 -13.87
CA GLU A 89 8.81 30.18 -15.02
C GLU A 89 9.41 28.78 -15.02
N GLU A 90 10.69 28.62 -14.69
CA GLU A 90 11.32 27.31 -14.49
C GLU A 90 10.60 26.51 -13.39
N TRP A 91 10.29 27.15 -12.25
CA TRP A 91 9.59 26.49 -11.15
C TRP A 91 8.19 26.03 -11.56
N VAL A 92 7.44 26.87 -12.28
CA VAL A 92 6.13 26.52 -12.86
C VAL A 92 6.25 25.32 -13.81
N ASN A 93 7.27 25.32 -14.67
CA ASN A 93 7.52 24.22 -15.62
C ASN A 93 7.96 22.92 -14.93
N MET A 94 8.59 22.99 -13.74
CA MET A 94 8.94 21.81 -12.94
C MET A 94 7.75 21.11 -12.27
N GLN A 95 6.53 21.66 -12.33
CA GLN A 95 5.34 21.01 -11.81
C GLN A 95 5.01 19.67 -12.49
N GLY A 96 5.60 19.38 -13.67
CA GLY A 96 5.38 18.16 -14.45
C GLY A 96 6.30 16.96 -14.18
N LYS A 97 7.28 17.04 -13.26
CA LYS A 97 8.13 15.87 -12.94
C LYS A 97 7.30 14.76 -12.29
N ASN A 98 7.60 13.51 -12.65
CA ASN A 98 6.98 12.34 -12.04
C ASN A 98 7.14 12.39 -10.52
N ARG A 99 6.06 12.02 -9.84
CA ARG A 99 6.03 11.87 -8.38
C ARG A 99 5.80 10.43 -8.06
N TYR A 100 6.54 9.93 -7.08
CA TYR A 100 6.44 8.58 -6.59
C TYR A 100 6.27 8.61 -5.08
N ILE A 101 5.60 7.60 -4.56
CA ILE A 101 5.55 7.31 -3.14
C ILE A 101 6.35 6.06 -2.90
N LEU A 102 7.36 6.17 -2.04
CA LEU A 102 8.00 5.02 -1.43
C LEU A 102 7.44 4.82 -0.02
N THR A 103 6.79 3.70 0.23
CA THR A 103 6.35 3.30 1.57
C THR A 103 7.35 2.29 2.11
N LEU A 104 7.82 2.51 3.32
CA LEU A 104 8.69 1.61 4.05
C LEU A 104 7.96 1.11 5.31
N LEU A 105 7.99 -0.19 5.52
CA LEU A 105 7.14 -0.89 6.48
C LEU A 105 7.93 -2.01 7.16
N GLY A 106 7.66 -2.24 8.45
CA GLY A 106 8.24 -3.34 9.21
C GLY A 106 7.76 -3.30 10.65
N ARG A 107 8.19 -4.25 11.47
CA ARG A 107 7.90 -4.25 12.93
C ARG A 107 8.57 -3.06 13.63
N LYS A 108 9.79 -2.73 13.20
CA LYS A 108 10.56 -1.57 13.62
C LYS A 108 11.33 -1.03 12.42
N LEU A 109 11.52 0.28 12.38
CA LEU A 109 12.36 0.93 11.37
C LEU A 109 13.61 1.50 12.03
N THR A 110 14.76 1.10 11.53
CA THR A 110 16.10 1.46 12.00
C THR A 110 16.71 2.52 11.09
N ALA A 111 17.68 3.27 11.60
CA ALA A 111 18.43 4.22 10.80
C ALA A 111 19.16 3.56 9.62
N LYS A 112 19.62 2.30 9.78
CA LYS A 112 20.27 1.53 8.72
C LYS A 112 19.32 1.26 7.55
N GLN A 113 18.08 0.83 7.85
CA GLN A 113 17.05 0.60 6.83
C GLN A 113 16.71 1.89 6.08
N ILE A 114 16.50 2.99 6.80
CA ILE A 114 16.19 4.30 6.20
C ILE A 114 17.36 4.77 5.33
N ALA A 115 18.60 4.75 5.84
CA ALA A 115 19.78 5.20 5.12
C ALA A 115 19.97 4.42 3.81
N ALA A 116 19.85 3.09 3.85
CA ALA A 116 20.00 2.23 2.67
C ALA A 116 18.97 2.57 1.59
N VAL A 117 17.71 2.71 1.98
CA VAL A 117 16.61 3.05 1.05
C VAL A 117 16.78 4.45 0.47
N THR A 118 17.11 5.45 1.30
CA THR A 118 17.33 6.82 0.82
C THR A 118 18.59 6.95 -0.05
N GLY A 119 19.60 6.10 0.16
CA GLY A 119 20.79 6.00 -0.67
C GLY A 119 20.46 5.57 -2.10
N ILE A 120 19.65 4.51 -2.25
CA ILE A 120 19.16 4.05 -3.56
C ILE A 120 18.39 5.16 -4.28
N LEU A 121 17.50 5.89 -3.58
CA LEU A 121 16.77 6.99 -4.19
C LEU A 121 17.71 8.10 -4.71
N ALA A 122 18.73 8.45 -3.91
CA ALA A 122 19.70 9.47 -4.29
C ALA A 122 20.57 9.04 -5.49
N GLU A 123 21.02 7.79 -5.54
CA GLU A 123 21.76 7.21 -6.68
C GLU A 123 20.96 7.26 -7.98
N GLN A 124 19.63 7.18 -7.89
CA GLN A 124 18.72 7.27 -9.03
C GLN A 124 18.32 8.72 -9.38
N GLY A 125 18.93 9.73 -8.75
CA GLY A 125 18.67 11.14 -9.01
C GLY A 125 17.33 11.64 -8.50
N LEU A 126 16.72 10.92 -7.55
CA LEU A 126 15.41 11.26 -6.98
C LEU A 126 15.56 12.16 -5.75
N ASN A 127 14.71 13.19 -5.66
CA ASN A 127 14.61 14.05 -4.49
C ASN A 127 13.48 13.61 -3.56
N ILE A 128 13.71 13.65 -2.24
CA ILE A 128 12.66 13.41 -1.25
C ILE A 128 12.04 14.76 -0.88
N ASP A 129 10.79 14.96 -1.29
CA ASP A 129 10.03 16.19 -1.03
C ASP A 129 9.40 16.20 0.37
N ALA A 130 9.00 15.04 0.90
CA ALA A 130 8.41 14.92 2.22
C ALA A 130 8.57 13.51 2.79
N ILE A 131 8.62 13.41 4.12
CA ILE A 131 8.59 12.13 4.85
C ILE A 131 7.48 12.20 5.89
N LYS A 132 6.60 11.20 5.91
CA LYS A 132 5.47 11.13 6.84
C LYS A 132 5.42 9.77 7.51
N ARG A 133 5.12 9.73 8.81
CA ARG A 133 4.78 8.48 9.49
C ARG A 133 3.30 8.15 9.25
N LEU A 134 3.01 6.94 8.77
CA LEU A 134 1.64 6.44 8.58
C LEU A 134 1.09 5.72 9.81
N THR A 135 1.98 5.22 10.66
CA THR A 135 1.65 4.50 11.89
C THR A 135 1.54 5.41 13.11
N GLY A 136 0.93 4.92 14.18
CA GLY A 136 0.99 5.53 15.51
C GLY A 136 2.42 5.73 16.03
N ARG A 137 2.55 6.46 17.15
CA ARG A 137 3.84 6.59 17.83
C ARG A 137 4.20 5.26 18.49
N ILE A 138 5.46 4.87 18.39
CA ILE A 138 5.98 3.63 18.97
C ILE A 138 6.11 3.83 20.49
N PRO A 139 5.46 3.00 21.33
CA PRO A 139 5.68 3.02 22.78
C PRO A 139 7.13 2.65 23.10
N LEU A 140 7.68 3.21 24.19
CA LEU A 140 9.01 2.81 24.69
C LEU A 140 9.00 1.43 25.36
N ASP A 141 7.83 0.96 25.76
CA ASP A 141 7.63 -0.37 26.32
C ASP A 141 7.52 -1.39 25.17
N GLU A 142 8.63 -2.08 24.89
CA GLU A 142 8.72 -3.09 23.83
C GLU A 142 7.76 -4.29 24.04
N ARG A 143 7.19 -4.44 25.24
CA ARG A 143 6.18 -5.48 25.54
C ARG A 143 4.76 -5.06 25.14
N LYS A 144 4.55 -3.78 24.80
CA LYS A 144 3.25 -3.26 24.34
C LYS A 144 3.13 -3.38 22.82
N ALA A 145 2.50 -4.49 22.44
CA ALA A 145 1.70 -4.71 21.23
C ALA A 145 2.43 -4.97 19.92
N ASN A 146 1.67 -5.53 18.98
CA ASN A 146 1.95 -5.71 17.55
C ASN A 146 2.37 -4.38 16.88
N VAL A 147 3.57 -3.89 17.18
CA VAL A 147 4.04 -2.60 16.68
C VAL A 147 4.31 -2.74 15.20
N ARG A 148 3.62 -1.91 14.42
CA ARG A 148 3.85 -1.68 12.99
C ARG A 148 4.54 -0.32 12.89
N ALA A 149 5.66 -0.27 12.20
CA ALA A 149 6.38 0.97 11.92
C ALA A 149 6.34 1.20 10.41
N CYS A 150 5.63 2.25 10.02
CA CYS A 150 5.49 2.65 8.62
C CYS A 150 5.79 4.12 8.42
N ILE A 151 6.65 4.40 7.44
CA ILE A 151 6.94 5.74 6.92
C ILE A 151 6.73 5.78 5.41
N GLU A 152 6.28 6.93 4.93
CA GLU A 152 6.02 7.24 3.53
C GLU A 152 6.96 8.37 3.10
N PHE A 153 7.67 8.18 2.00
CA PHE A 153 8.48 9.19 1.33
C PHE A 153 7.75 9.65 0.07
N SER A 154 7.50 10.95 -0.03
CA SER A 154 7.10 11.59 -1.28
C SER A 154 8.35 11.93 -2.05
N VAL A 155 8.49 11.36 -3.24
CA VAL A 155 9.71 11.39 -4.03
C VAL A 155 9.42 12.03 -5.39
N ARG A 156 10.29 12.92 -5.86
CA ARG A 156 10.16 13.61 -7.15
C ARG A 156 11.38 13.34 -8.03
N GLY A 157 11.13 13.10 -9.32
CA GLY A 157 12.16 12.85 -10.32
C GLY A 157 11.78 11.67 -11.20
N THR A 158 12.65 11.31 -12.13
CA THR A 158 12.50 10.12 -12.98
C THR A 158 13.70 9.23 -12.72
N PRO A 159 13.52 7.99 -12.20
CA PRO A 159 14.62 7.08 -11.96
C PRO A 159 15.40 6.81 -13.25
N HIS A 160 16.73 6.83 -13.20
CA HIS A 160 17.57 6.52 -14.36
C HIS A 160 17.42 5.06 -14.82
N GLN A 161 17.41 4.13 -13.86
CA GLN A 161 17.35 2.69 -14.10
C GLN A 161 16.32 2.06 -13.14
N ARG A 162 15.04 2.15 -13.54
CA ARG A 162 13.93 1.74 -12.67
C ARG A 162 13.97 0.26 -12.27
N GLU A 163 14.34 -0.63 -13.19
CA GLU A 163 14.41 -2.07 -12.92
C GLU A 163 15.54 -2.40 -11.92
N GLU A 164 16.72 -1.82 -12.10
CA GLU A 164 17.84 -1.97 -11.15
C GLU A 164 17.50 -1.42 -9.76
N MET A 165 16.84 -0.26 -9.71
CA MET A 165 16.36 0.33 -8.46
C MET A 165 15.38 -0.61 -7.75
N GLN A 166 14.43 -1.19 -8.49
CA GLN A 166 13.45 -2.14 -7.94
C GLN A 166 14.14 -3.39 -7.39
N GLN A 167 15.10 -3.97 -8.13
CA GLN A 167 15.88 -5.12 -7.69
C GLN A 167 16.72 -4.81 -6.43
N ALA A 168 17.33 -3.63 -6.37
CA ALA A 168 18.09 -3.20 -5.20
C ALA A 168 17.19 -3.03 -3.96
N LEU A 169 15.99 -2.46 -4.12
CA LEU A 169 14.99 -2.37 -3.04
C LEU A 169 14.50 -3.76 -2.59
N MET A 170 14.25 -4.68 -3.53
CA MET A 170 13.90 -6.07 -3.22
C MET A 170 15.00 -6.78 -2.42
N LYS A 171 16.26 -6.61 -2.82
CA LYS A 171 17.38 -7.17 -2.08
C LYS A 171 17.47 -6.61 -0.66
N LEU A 172 17.32 -5.29 -0.49
CA LEU A 172 17.30 -4.66 0.83
C LEU A 172 16.13 -5.14 1.70
N SER A 173 14.97 -5.42 1.09
CA SER A 173 13.81 -5.97 1.79
C SER A 173 14.14 -7.29 2.49
N SER A 174 14.82 -8.19 1.77
CA SER A 174 15.29 -9.47 2.32
C SER A 174 16.43 -9.31 3.32
N ASP A 175 17.45 -8.52 2.99
CA ASP A 175 18.68 -8.39 3.81
C ASP A 175 18.44 -7.68 5.15
N LEU A 176 17.44 -6.80 5.21
CA LEU A 176 17.20 -5.92 6.36
C LEU A 176 15.82 -6.12 6.98
N GLU A 177 15.10 -7.20 6.63
CA GLU A 177 13.78 -7.53 7.18
C GLU A 177 12.84 -6.32 7.20
N MET A 178 12.62 -5.74 6.02
CA MET A 178 11.66 -4.66 5.82
C MET A 178 10.86 -4.86 4.55
N ASP A 179 9.64 -4.34 4.54
CA ASP A 179 8.77 -4.34 3.36
C ASP A 179 8.77 -2.95 2.73
N PHE A 180 8.66 -2.89 1.40
CA PHE A 180 8.56 -1.61 0.70
C PHE A 180 7.54 -1.66 -0.44
N SER A 181 7.08 -0.46 -0.80
CA SER A 181 6.20 -0.24 -1.92
C SER A 181 6.62 1.02 -2.65
N PHE A 182 6.99 0.92 -3.92
CA PHE A 182 7.31 2.07 -4.77
C PHE A 182 6.22 2.25 -5.82
N GLN A 183 5.46 3.34 -5.71
CA GLN A 183 4.26 3.59 -6.53
C GLN A 183 4.33 4.96 -7.18
N LEU A 184 3.74 5.10 -8.37
CA LEU A 184 3.48 6.42 -8.94
C LEU A 184 2.42 7.15 -8.09
N ASP A 185 2.65 8.41 -7.72
CA ASP A 185 1.68 9.25 -7.00
C ASP A 185 0.68 9.84 -8.00
N ASN A 186 -0.24 9.00 -8.47
CA ASN A 186 -1.33 9.40 -9.35
C ASN A 186 -2.70 9.23 -8.69
N MET A 187 -3.76 9.62 -9.40
CA MET A 187 -5.13 9.51 -8.91
C MET A 187 -5.55 8.06 -8.64
N TYR A 188 -5.05 7.08 -9.43
CA TYR A 188 -5.36 5.67 -9.24
C TYR A 188 -4.84 5.14 -7.90
N ARG A 189 -3.63 5.53 -7.47
CA ARG A 189 -3.09 5.16 -6.15
C ARG A 189 -4.07 5.50 -5.02
N ARG A 190 -4.73 6.66 -5.12
CA ARG A 190 -5.61 7.23 -4.08
C ARG A 190 -7.05 6.72 -4.15
N MET A 191 -7.45 6.13 -5.28
CA MET A 191 -8.84 5.77 -5.55
C MET A 191 -9.00 4.29 -5.89
N ARG A 192 -8.25 3.41 -5.23
CA ARG A 192 -8.48 1.97 -5.36
C ARG A 192 -9.82 1.59 -4.75
N ARG A 193 -10.54 0.67 -5.40
CA ARG A 193 -11.95 0.34 -5.06
C ARG A 193 -12.24 -1.15 -4.98
N LEU A 194 -11.47 -1.98 -5.67
CA LEU A 194 -11.64 -3.43 -5.70
C LEU A 194 -10.35 -4.09 -5.22
N ILE A 195 -10.46 -5.04 -4.29
CA ILE A 195 -9.35 -5.87 -3.85
C ILE A 195 -9.72 -7.35 -3.95
N CYS A 196 -8.86 -8.10 -4.62
CA CYS A 196 -8.95 -9.54 -4.80
C CYS A 196 -7.84 -10.22 -4.00
N PHE A 197 -8.20 -11.24 -3.23
CA PHE A 197 -7.28 -12.03 -2.43
C PHE A 197 -7.25 -13.47 -2.92
N ASP A 198 -6.08 -14.12 -2.91
CA ASP A 198 -6.05 -15.57 -2.71
C ASP A 198 -6.53 -15.92 -1.29
N MET A 199 -6.96 -17.17 -1.11
CA MET A 199 -7.45 -17.67 0.17
C MET A 199 -6.34 -18.40 0.92
N ASP A 200 -5.96 -19.58 0.43
CA ASP A 200 -4.92 -20.42 1.01
C ASP A 200 -3.59 -19.65 1.05
N SER A 201 -2.83 -19.82 2.14
CA SER A 201 -1.55 -19.14 2.38
C SER A 201 -1.57 -17.59 2.33
N THR A 202 -2.74 -16.97 2.20
CA THR A 202 -2.93 -15.51 2.12
C THR A 202 -3.93 -15.00 3.17
N LEU A 203 -5.22 -15.33 3.05
CA LEU A 203 -6.23 -15.00 4.07
C LEU A 203 -6.21 -15.96 5.25
N ILE A 204 -5.77 -17.19 5.00
CA ILE A 204 -5.56 -18.24 6.01
C ILE A 204 -4.13 -18.77 5.90
N GLN A 205 -3.60 -19.30 6.99
CA GLN A 205 -2.21 -19.74 7.10
C GLN A 205 -1.98 -21.21 6.70
N THR A 206 -3.00 -21.87 6.16
CA THR A 206 -2.96 -23.28 5.79
C THR A 206 -3.47 -23.48 4.37
N GLU A 207 -3.14 -24.61 3.79
CA GLU A 207 -3.69 -25.10 2.53
C GLU A 207 -4.91 -25.99 2.86
N CYS A 208 -6.12 -25.55 2.48
CA CYS A 208 -7.34 -26.29 2.83
C CYS A 208 -7.34 -27.76 2.37
N ILE A 209 -6.68 -28.05 1.25
CA ILE A 209 -6.59 -29.41 0.72
C ILE A 209 -5.69 -30.31 1.56
N ASP A 210 -4.63 -29.77 2.17
CA ASP A 210 -3.73 -30.52 3.03
C ASP A 210 -4.45 -30.86 4.35
N GLU A 211 -5.20 -29.92 4.92
CA GLU A 211 -6.05 -30.14 6.11
C GLU A 211 -7.11 -31.24 5.90
N LEU A 212 -7.68 -31.30 4.69
CA LEU A 212 -8.62 -32.35 4.30
C LEU A 212 -7.91 -33.69 4.10
N ALA A 213 -6.73 -33.68 3.47
CA ALA A 213 -5.94 -34.88 3.21
C ALA A 213 -5.46 -35.55 4.50
N GLU A 214 -5.02 -34.78 5.49
CA GLU A 214 -4.64 -35.28 6.81
C GLU A 214 -5.81 -35.97 7.51
N ARG A 215 -7.00 -35.37 7.49
CA ARG A 215 -8.20 -35.98 8.09
C ARG A 215 -8.75 -37.18 7.30
N ALA A 216 -8.45 -37.26 6.01
CA ALA A 216 -8.72 -38.42 5.17
C ALA A 216 -7.66 -39.52 5.29
N GLY A 217 -6.54 -39.27 5.99
CA GLY A 217 -5.42 -40.23 6.11
C GLY A 217 -4.58 -40.39 4.85
N VAL A 218 -4.64 -39.42 3.94
CA VAL A 218 -3.96 -39.41 2.62
C VAL A 218 -2.98 -38.24 2.46
N GLY A 219 -2.60 -37.58 3.55
CA GLY A 219 -1.71 -36.41 3.56
C GLY A 219 -0.39 -36.62 2.83
N ASP A 220 0.28 -37.76 3.07
CA ASP A 220 1.55 -38.09 2.40
C ASP A 220 1.41 -38.18 0.88
N GLN A 221 0.30 -38.75 0.39
CA GLN A 221 0.05 -38.90 -1.05
C GLN A 221 -0.24 -37.54 -1.70
N VAL A 222 -1.02 -36.69 -1.03
CA VAL A 222 -1.31 -35.32 -1.49
C VAL A 222 -0.05 -34.47 -1.55
N ARG A 223 0.84 -34.62 -0.56
CA ARG A 223 2.15 -33.94 -0.56
C ARG A 223 3.03 -34.39 -1.73
N GLU A 224 3.11 -35.69 -2.01
CA GLU A 224 3.87 -36.21 -3.15
C GLU A 224 3.39 -35.62 -4.49
N ILE A 225 2.07 -35.53 -4.68
CA ILE A 225 1.47 -34.93 -5.87
C ILE A 225 1.79 -33.43 -5.95
N THR A 226 1.73 -32.72 -4.82
CA THR A 226 2.05 -31.28 -4.75
C THR A 226 3.52 -31.02 -5.11
N GLU A 227 4.43 -31.87 -4.64
CA GLU A 227 5.85 -31.77 -4.99
C GLU A 227 6.10 -32.03 -6.49
N ARG A 228 5.43 -33.03 -7.09
CA ARG A 228 5.47 -33.28 -8.54
C ARG A 228 5.02 -32.05 -9.33
N ALA A 229 3.93 -31.41 -8.91
CA ALA A 229 3.42 -30.19 -9.54
C ALA A 229 4.41 -29.01 -9.39
N MET A 230 5.02 -28.85 -8.22
CA MET A 230 6.03 -27.82 -7.98
C MET A 230 7.31 -28.03 -8.81
N ARG A 231 7.66 -29.29 -9.12
CA ARG A 231 8.75 -29.64 -10.06
C ARG A 231 8.36 -29.46 -11.53
N GLY A 232 7.09 -29.16 -11.83
CA GLY A 232 6.56 -29.00 -13.18
C GLY A 232 6.38 -30.32 -13.93
N GLU A 233 6.30 -31.45 -13.20
CA GLU A 233 6.09 -32.78 -13.78
C GLU A 233 4.64 -33.01 -14.22
N ILE A 234 3.70 -32.33 -13.55
CA ILE A 234 2.27 -32.33 -13.83
C ILE A 234 1.75 -30.90 -13.80
N ASP A 235 0.68 -30.61 -14.55
CA ASP A 235 0.07 -29.28 -14.53
C ASP A 235 -0.83 -29.06 -13.29
N PHE A 236 -1.32 -27.83 -13.12
CA PHE A 236 -2.14 -27.47 -11.97
C PHE A 236 -3.47 -28.25 -11.93
N ILE A 237 -4.10 -28.47 -13.08
CA ILE A 237 -5.42 -29.12 -13.16
C ILE A 237 -5.26 -30.61 -12.90
N GLU A 238 -4.21 -31.23 -13.44
CA GLU A 238 -3.84 -32.62 -13.19
C GLU A 238 -3.53 -32.83 -11.70
N SER A 239 -2.67 -31.99 -11.12
CA SER A 239 -2.37 -32.02 -9.68
C SER A 239 -3.62 -31.82 -8.82
N PHE A 240 -4.49 -30.88 -9.17
CA PHE A 240 -5.73 -30.65 -8.44
C PHE A 240 -6.67 -31.87 -8.54
N THR A 241 -6.82 -32.44 -9.72
CA THR A 241 -7.69 -33.60 -9.96
C THR A 241 -7.19 -34.84 -9.20
N GLU A 242 -5.88 -35.12 -9.25
CA GLU A 242 -5.28 -36.23 -8.50
C GLU A 242 -5.47 -36.07 -6.98
N ARG A 243 -5.23 -34.86 -6.43
CA ARG A 243 -5.38 -34.60 -4.99
C ARG A 243 -6.83 -34.70 -4.54
N VAL A 244 -7.78 -34.15 -5.30
CA VAL A 244 -9.21 -34.23 -4.97
C VAL A 244 -9.72 -35.67 -5.01
N ALA A 245 -9.23 -36.50 -5.93
CA ALA A 245 -9.61 -37.91 -6.03
C ALA A 245 -9.29 -38.71 -4.75
N LEU A 246 -8.21 -38.36 -4.05
CA LEU A 246 -7.81 -39.00 -2.79
C LEU A 246 -8.76 -38.68 -1.62
N LEU A 247 -9.54 -37.60 -1.70
CA LEU A 247 -10.48 -37.20 -0.66
C LEU A 247 -11.81 -37.97 -0.71
N LYS A 248 -11.96 -38.93 -1.63
CA LYS A 248 -13.18 -39.71 -1.82
C LYS A 248 -13.59 -40.45 -0.54
N GLY A 249 -14.84 -40.24 -0.12
CA GLY A 249 -15.44 -40.89 1.03
C GLY A 249 -15.33 -40.11 2.34
N LEU A 250 -14.59 -38.99 2.35
CA LEU A 250 -14.53 -38.07 3.48
C LEU A 250 -15.90 -37.45 3.74
N ASP A 251 -16.30 -37.38 5.01
CA ASP A 251 -17.58 -36.85 5.45
C ASP A 251 -17.58 -35.31 5.40
N GLU A 252 -18.68 -34.70 4.96
CA GLU A 252 -18.78 -33.24 4.84
C GLU A 252 -18.63 -32.51 6.19
N SER A 253 -18.94 -33.17 7.30
CA SER A 253 -18.76 -32.62 8.65
C SER A 253 -17.31 -32.25 8.96
N VAL A 254 -16.35 -32.89 8.29
CA VAL A 254 -14.92 -32.57 8.40
C VAL A 254 -14.62 -31.16 7.89
N MET A 255 -15.24 -30.75 6.78
CA MET A 255 -15.05 -29.40 6.25
C MET A 255 -15.55 -28.34 7.24
N LYS A 256 -16.66 -28.64 7.94
CA LYS A 256 -17.20 -27.75 8.97
C LYS A 256 -16.22 -27.57 10.13
N GLU A 257 -15.67 -28.67 10.64
CA GLU A 257 -14.68 -28.64 11.73
C GLU A 257 -13.44 -27.83 11.34
N ILE A 258 -12.91 -28.03 10.11
CA ILE A 258 -11.78 -27.25 9.60
C ILE A 258 -12.15 -25.76 9.52
N ALA A 259 -13.31 -25.44 8.94
CA ALA A 259 -13.75 -24.05 8.75
C ALA A 259 -13.84 -23.28 10.08
N GLU A 260 -14.41 -23.90 11.11
CA GLU A 260 -14.54 -23.30 12.45
C GLU A 260 -13.18 -23.02 13.12
N ASN A 261 -12.13 -23.78 12.75
CA ASN A 261 -10.79 -23.69 13.34
C ASN A 261 -9.73 -23.13 12.38
N LEU A 262 -10.13 -22.51 11.26
CA LEU A 262 -9.18 -21.98 10.29
C LEU A 262 -8.21 -20.98 10.93
N PRO A 263 -6.89 -21.16 10.75
CA PRO A 263 -5.89 -20.21 11.22
C PRO A 263 -5.92 -18.96 10.33
N ILE A 264 -6.67 -17.94 10.77
CA ILE A 264 -6.78 -16.66 10.04
C ILE A 264 -5.43 -15.94 10.07
N THR A 265 -4.98 -15.44 8.92
CA THR A 265 -3.72 -14.70 8.81
C THR A 265 -3.74 -13.43 9.67
N GLU A 266 -2.62 -13.12 10.31
CA GLU A 266 -2.44 -11.91 11.12
C GLU A 266 -2.87 -10.66 10.33
N GLY A 267 -3.72 -9.83 10.94
CA GLY A 267 -4.17 -8.58 10.35
C GLY A 267 -5.40 -8.67 9.45
N VAL A 268 -5.86 -9.86 9.04
CA VAL A 268 -7.05 -10.00 8.18
C VAL A 268 -8.28 -9.32 8.78
N GLU A 269 -8.55 -9.49 10.07
CA GLU A 269 -9.74 -8.88 10.70
C GLU A 269 -9.72 -7.35 10.61
N ARG A 270 -8.56 -6.75 10.90
CA ARG A 270 -8.35 -5.30 10.81
C ARG A 270 -8.47 -4.82 9.36
N LEU A 271 -7.83 -5.54 8.44
CA LEU A 271 -7.87 -5.23 7.01
C LEU A 271 -9.30 -5.24 6.49
N MET A 272 -10.05 -6.32 6.73
CA MET A 272 -11.44 -6.47 6.30
C MET A 272 -12.33 -5.38 6.89
N PHE A 273 -12.21 -5.10 8.18
CA PHE A 273 -12.96 -4.02 8.83
C PHE A 273 -12.75 -2.68 8.14
N VAL A 274 -11.49 -2.29 7.90
CA VAL A 274 -11.16 -1.02 7.24
C VAL A 274 -11.66 -1.02 5.79
N LEU A 275 -11.38 -2.05 5.01
CA LEU A 275 -11.80 -2.13 3.61
C LEU A 275 -13.33 -1.98 3.46
N LYS A 276 -14.12 -2.72 4.25
CA LYS A 276 -15.59 -2.60 4.24
C LYS A 276 -16.04 -1.20 4.63
N ARG A 277 -15.44 -0.62 5.67
CA ARG A 277 -15.80 0.72 6.17
C ARG A 277 -15.61 1.81 5.11
N TYR A 278 -14.55 1.70 4.31
CA TYR A 278 -14.24 2.67 3.24
C TYR A 278 -14.81 2.27 1.87
N GLY A 279 -15.70 1.28 1.83
CA GLY A 279 -16.48 0.93 0.63
C GLY A 279 -15.69 0.19 -0.44
N TYR A 280 -14.63 -0.53 -0.08
CA TYR A 280 -13.98 -1.44 -1.01
C TYR A 280 -14.89 -2.64 -1.31
N LYS A 281 -14.86 -3.06 -2.57
CA LYS A 281 -15.35 -4.37 -2.98
C LYS A 281 -14.27 -5.39 -2.74
N ILE A 282 -14.63 -6.48 -2.09
CA ILE A 282 -13.71 -7.52 -1.66
C ILE A 282 -14.07 -8.83 -2.35
N ALA A 283 -13.09 -9.49 -2.95
CA ALA A 283 -13.26 -10.76 -3.62
C ALA A 283 -12.22 -11.78 -3.17
N ILE A 284 -12.63 -13.04 -3.03
CA ILE A 284 -11.72 -14.19 -2.95
C ILE A 284 -11.67 -14.85 -4.33
N LEU A 285 -10.47 -14.97 -4.89
CA LEU A 285 -10.19 -15.67 -6.14
C LEU A 285 -9.16 -16.76 -5.84
N SER A 286 -9.60 -18.00 -5.63
CA SER A 286 -8.73 -19.06 -5.09
C SER A 286 -8.82 -20.38 -5.83
N GLY A 287 -7.71 -21.12 -5.86
CA GLY A 287 -7.68 -22.52 -6.28
C GLY A 287 -8.12 -23.50 -5.19
N GLY A 288 -8.41 -23.01 -3.98
CA GLY A 288 -9.01 -23.77 -2.89
C GLY A 288 -10.50 -24.05 -3.13
N PHE A 289 -11.25 -24.27 -2.04
CA PHE A 289 -12.65 -24.73 -2.13
C PHE A 289 -13.70 -23.68 -1.77
N THR A 290 -14.81 -23.68 -2.49
CA THR A 290 -15.94 -22.74 -2.29
C THR A 290 -16.51 -22.80 -0.87
N TYR A 291 -16.49 -23.96 -0.22
CA TYR A 291 -16.96 -24.12 1.16
C TYR A 291 -16.24 -23.17 2.12
N PHE A 292 -14.90 -23.19 2.12
CA PHE A 292 -14.10 -22.32 3.00
C PHE A 292 -14.17 -20.86 2.58
N GLY A 293 -14.19 -20.58 1.27
CA GLY A 293 -14.38 -19.23 0.76
C GLY A 293 -15.70 -18.61 1.22
N ASN A 294 -16.81 -19.36 1.19
CA ASN A 294 -18.11 -18.91 1.67
C ASN A 294 -18.15 -18.74 3.19
N TYR A 295 -17.45 -19.59 3.94
CA TYR A 295 -17.30 -19.40 5.39
C TYR A 295 -16.59 -18.07 5.71
N LEU A 296 -15.48 -17.76 5.02
CA LEU A 296 -14.79 -16.47 5.17
C LEU A 296 -15.65 -15.30 4.69
N LYS A 297 -16.46 -15.52 3.65
CA LYS A 297 -17.42 -14.53 3.15
C LYS A 297 -18.43 -14.12 4.20
N ASP A 298 -19.06 -15.09 4.85
CA ASP A 298 -20.06 -14.82 5.88
C ASP A 298 -19.41 -14.20 7.12
N LYS A 299 -18.20 -14.65 7.48
CA LYS A 299 -17.45 -14.13 8.64
C LYS A 299 -17.00 -12.67 8.47
N PHE A 300 -16.54 -12.29 7.28
CA PHE A 300 -15.92 -10.97 7.03
C PHE A 300 -16.74 -10.04 6.12
N GLY A 301 -17.90 -10.49 5.63
CA GLY A 301 -18.75 -9.73 4.72
C GLY A 301 -18.13 -9.52 3.34
N ILE A 302 -17.44 -10.52 2.81
CA ILE A 302 -16.80 -10.45 1.48
C ILE A 302 -17.89 -10.42 0.40
N ASP A 303 -17.67 -9.68 -0.68
CA ASP A 303 -18.70 -9.45 -1.70
C ASP A 303 -18.75 -10.62 -2.72
N TYR A 304 -17.57 -11.12 -3.12
CA TYR A 304 -17.43 -12.17 -4.14
C TYR A 304 -16.54 -13.33 -3.67
N VAL A 305 -16.91 -14.56 -4.03
CA VAL A 305 -16.10 -15.76 -3.84
C VAL A 305 -16.14 -16.57 -5.12
N TYR A 306 -14.97 -16.84 -5.67
CA TYR A 306 -14.78 -17.76 -6.79
C TYR A 306 -13.66 -18.72 -6.41
N ALA A 307 -14.02 -19.99 -6.26
CA ALA A 307 -13.14 -21.09 -5.89
C ALA A 307 -13.67 -22.40 -6.48
N ASN A 308 -12.96 -23.51 -6.27
CA ASN A 308 -13.36 -24.83 -6.79
C ASN A 308 -14.45 -25.47 -5.94
N GLU A 309 -15.46 -26.07 -6.56
CA GLU A 309 -16.55 -26.72 -5.85
C GLU A 309 -16.32 -28.23 -5.77
N LEU A 310 -16.27 -28.79 -4.56
CA LEU A 310 -16.18 -30.24 -4.36
C LEU A 310 -17.55 -30.88 -4.55
N GLU A 311 -17.61 -32.00 -5.28
CA GLU A 311 -18.85 -32.74 -5.44
C GLU A 311 -19.14 -33.57 -4.17
N ILE A 312 -20.29 -33.28 -3.55
CA ILE A 312 -20.79 -33.97 -2.35
C ILE A 312 -22.06 -34.74 -2.71
N VAL A 313 -22.10 -36.02 -2.36
CA VAL A 313 -23.28 -36.88 -2.53
C VAL A 313 -23.50 -37.66 -1.24
N ASN A 314 -24.73 -37.60 -0.71
CA ASN A 314 -25.10 -38.23 0.56
C ASN A 314 -24.18 -37.83 1.74
N GLY A 315 -23.79 -36.55 1.81
CA GLY A 315 -22.93 -36.02 2.86
C GLY A 315 -21.46 -36.44 2.78
N LYS A 316 -21.01 -37.00 1.64
CA LYS A 316 -19.63 -37.44 1.44
C LYS A 316 -19.02 -36.90 0.16
N LEU A 317 -17.73 -36.60 0.20
CA LEU A 317 -16.95 -36.22 -0.97
C LEU A 317 -16.86 -37.40 -1.96
N THR A 318 -17.12 -37.15 -3.23
CA THR A 318 -17.05 -38.19 -4.27
C THR A 318 -15.62 -38.38 -4.82
N GLY A 319 -14.71 -37.47 -4.49
CA GLY A 319 -13.39 -37.34 -5.10
C GLY A 319 -13.41 -36.65 -6.48
N ARG A 320 -14.49 -35.92 -6.79
CA ARG A 320 -14.61 -35.09 -7.99
C ARG A 320 -14.94 -33.65 -7.61
N TYR A 321 -14.85 -32.75 -8.59
CA TYR A 321 -15.22 -31.35 -8.48
C TYR A 321 -16.25 -30.97 -9.54
N LEU A 322 -16.95 -29.86 -9.33
CA LEU A 322 -17.95 -29.31 -10.23
C LEU A 322 -17.43 -28.05 -10.92
N GLY A 323 -17.80 -27.86 -12.18
CA GLY A 323 -17.45 -26.68 -12.96
C GLY A 323 -15.99 -26.61 -13.40
N ASP A 324 -15.56 -25.39 -13.76
CA ASP A 324 -14.20 -25.12 -14.22
C ASP A 324 -13.26 -24.88 -13.04
N VAL A 325 -12.03 -25.38 -13.15
CA VAL A 325 -10.99 -25.16 -12.15
C VAL A 325 -10.53 -23.70 -12.17
N VAL A 326 -10.47 -23.08 -10.99
CA VAL A 326 -9.94 -21.72 -10.80
C VAL A 326 -8.41 -21.76 -10.76
N ASP A 327 -7.80 -21.72 -11.94
CA ASP A 327 -6.36 -21.58 -12.13
C ASP A 327 -5.91 -20.11 -12.21
N GLY A 328 -4.61 -19.87 -12.41
CA GLY A 328 -4.06 -18.51 -12.49
C GLY A 328 -4.63 -17.67 -13.63
N LYS A 329 -4.96 -18.29 -14.78
CA LYS A 329 -5.60 -17.60 -15.90
C LYS A 329 -7.03 -17.22 -15.54
N ARG A 330 -7.76 -18.13 -14.90
CA ARG A 330 -9.13 -17.91 -14.44
C ARG A 330 -9.19 -16.80 -13.39
N LYS A 331 -8.22 -16.69 -12.48
CA LYS A 331 -8.12 -15.57 -11.52
C LYS A 331 -8.05 -14.21 -12.25
N VAL A 332 -7.29 -14.10 -13.35
CA VAL A 332 -7.21 -12.87 -14.16
C VAL A 332 -8.56 -12.54 -14.82
N GLU A 333 -9.21 -13.53 -15.41
CA GLU A 333 -10.54 -13.36 -16.03
C GLU A 333 -11.57 -12.88 -15.01
N LEU A 334 -11.57 -13.47 -13.82
CA LEU A 334 -12.47 -13.12 -12.73
C LEU A 334 -12.19 -11.71 -12.17
N LEU A 335 -10.92 -11.34 -11.99
CA LEU A 335 -10.54 -9.97 -11.63
C LEU A 335 -11.11 -8.95 -12.62
N LYS A 336 -10.94 -9.19 -13.93
CA LYS A 336 -11.48 -8.32 -15.00
C LYS A 336 -12.99 -8.29 -15.00
N LEU A 337 -13.64 -9.44 -14.81
CA LEU A 337 -15.09 -9.55 -14.74
C LEU A 337 -15.66 -8.71 -13.58
N ILE A 338 -15.12 -8.86 -12.37
CA ILE A 338 -15.58 -8.11 -11.20
C ILE A 338 -15.32 -6.61 -11.39
N ALA A 339 -14.15 -6.23 -11.91
CA ALA A 339 -13.83 -4.84 -12.22
C ALA A 339 -14.85 -4.23 -13.20
N GLN A 340 -15.24 -4.97 -14.24
CA GLN A 340 -16.27 -4.54 -15.19
C GLN A 340 -17.65 -4.42 -14.55
N VAL A 341 -18.06 -5.40 -13.73
CA VAL A 341 -19.36 -5.40 -13.03
C VAL A 341 -19.47 -4.21 -12.07
N GLU A 342 -18.40 -3.94 -11.31
CA GLU A 342 -18.33 -2.84 -10.35
C GLU A 342 -17.98 -1.49 -11.00
N ARG A 343 -17.74 -1.47 -12.32
CA ARG A 343 -17.35 -0.28 -13.10
C ARG A 343 -16.10 0.41 -12.54
N VAL A 344 -15.11 -0.41 -12.19
CA VAL A 344 -13.82 0.01 -11.65
C VAL A 344 -12.76 -0.20 -12.73
N ASP A 345 -11.92 0.81 -12.99
CA ASP A 345 -10.79 0.66 -13.89
C ASP A 345 -9.78 -0.36 -13.34
N ILE A 346 -9.13 -1.15 -14.18
CA ILE A 346 -8.16 -2.16 -13.73
C ILE A 346 -7.02 -1.53 -12.90
N ALA A 347 -6.64 -0.28 -13.20
CA ALA A 347 -5.64 0.49 -12.46
C ALA A 347 -6.07 0.82 -11.01
N GLN A 348 -7.36 0.73 -10.70
CA GLN A 348 -7.94 0.91 -9.37
C GLN A 348 -8.12 -0.42 -8.60
N THR A 349 -7.71 -1.55 -9.19
CA THR A 349 -7.80 -2.86 -8.55
C THR A 349 -6.52 -3.19 -7.77
N ILE A 350 -6.67 -4.06 -6.79
CA ILE A 350 -5.58 -4.62 -5.98
C ILE A 350 -5.71 -6.14 -6.06
N ALA A 351 -4.58 -6.82 -6.20
CA ALA A 351 -4.52 -8.27 -6.08
C ALA A 351 -3.46 -8.62 -5.02
N VAL A 352 -3.81 -9.57 -4.15
CA VAL A 352 -2.92 -10.05 -3.08
C VAL A 352 -2.89 -11.57 -3.12
N GLY A 353 -1.70 -12.15 -3.13
CA GLY A 353 -1.50 -13.60 -3.17
C GLY A 353 -0.04 -13.97 -2.85
N ASP A 354 0.22 -15.24 -2.57
CA ASP A 354 1.54 -15.74 -2.16
C ASP A 354 2.22 -16.60 -3.25
N GLY A 355 1.42 -17.16 -4.15
CA GLY A 355 1.82 -18.26 -5.01
C GLY A 355 2.16 -17.87 -6.45
N ALA A 356 2.79 -18.80 -7.17
CA ALA A 356 3.09 -18.63 -8.59
C ALA A 356 1.83 -18.64 -9.48
N ASN A 357 0.76 -19.30 -8.99
CA ASN A 357 -0.59 -19.26 -9.56
C ASN A 357 -1.19 -17.85 -9.53
N ASP A 358 -0.77 -16.98 -8.61
CA ASP A 358 -1.27 -15.61 -8.50
C ASP A 358 -0.54 -14.61 -9.39
N LEU A 359 0.68 -14.91 -9.82
CA LEU A 359 1.51 -13.98 -10.59
C LEU A 359 0.78 -13.34 -11.78
N PRO A 360 -0.03 -14.07 -12.58
CA PRO A 360 -0.84 -13.45 -13.64
C PRO A 360 -1.83 -12.42 -13.11
N MET A 361 -2.54 -12.72 -12.01
CA MET A 361 -3.50 -11.82 -11.36
C MET A 361 -2.81 -10.60 -10.74
N LEU A 362 -1.67 -10.82 -10.07
CA LEU A 362 -0.86 -9.75 -9.47
C LEU A 362 -0.33 -8.78 -10.54
N SER A 363 0.05 -9.31 -11.70
CA SER A 363 0.59 -8.51 -12.81
C SER A 363 -0.47 -7.72 -13.56
N GLU A 364 -1.71 -8.22 -13.61
CA GLU A 364 -2.83 -7.52 -14.24
C GLU A 364 -3.41 -6.40 -13.35
N ALA A 365 -3.42 -6.58 -12.02
CA ALA A 365 -3.98 -5.60 -11.11
C ALA A 365 -3.22 -4.28 -11.12
N GLY A 366 -3.92 -3.16 -10.87
CA GLY A 366 -3.29 -1.85 -10.69
C GLY A 366 -2.34 -1.77 -9.47
N LEU A 367 -2.46 -2.72 -8.56
CA LEU A 367 -1.52 -2.98 -7.46
C LEU A 367 -1.47 -4.48 -7.16
N GLY A 368 -0.44 -5.17 -7.66
CA GLY A 368 -0.13 -6.54 -7.26
C GLY A 368 0.78 -6.58 -6.03
N ILE A 369 0.36 -7.30 -4.99
CA ILE A 369 1.10 -7.48 -3.74
C ILE A 369 1.35 -8.97 -3.52
N ALA A 370 2.62 -9.36 -3.53
CA ALA A 370 3.05 -10.67 -3.06
C ALA A 370 3.07 -10.71 -1.53
N PHE A 371 2.27 -11.57 -0.91
CA PHE A 371 2.21 -11.69 0.55
C PHE A 371 2.88 -12.97 1.02
N HIS A 372 3.89 -12.87 1.89
CA HIS A 372 4.67 -14.00 2.45
C HIS A 372 5.10 -14.99 1.35
N ALA A 373 5.41 -14.45 0.17
CA ALA A 373 5.45 -15.21 -1.05
C ALA A 373 6.81 -15.90 -1.25
N LYS A 374 6.80 -17.00 -2.01
CA LYS A 374 8.03 -17.72 -2.36
C LYS A 374 9.00 -16.80 -3.15
N PRO A 375 10.33 -17.00 -3.10
CA PRO A 375 11.30 -16.10 -3.75
C PRO A 375 11.04 -15.84 -5.23
N LYS A 376 10.57 -16.86 -5.97
CA LYS A 376 10.19 -16.73 -7.39
C LYS A 376 9.03 -15.76 -7.59
N VAL A 377 8.07 -15.72 -6.67
CA VAL A 377 6.91 -14.83 -6.74
C VAL A 377 7.34 -13.41 -6.38
N VAL A 378 8.12 -13.24 -5.31
CA VAL A 378 8.67 -11.94 -4.90
C VAL A 378 9.47 -11.28 -6.02
N ALA A 379 10.29 -12.04 -6.76
CA ALA A 379 11.09 -11.53 -7.86
C ALA A 379 10.27 -11.04 -9.07
N ASN A 380 9.02 -11.51 -9.23
CA ASN A 380 8.15 -11.16 -10.36
C ASN A 380 7.00 -10.23 -9.95
N ALA A 381 6.72 -10.09 -8.66
CA ALA A 381 5.71 -9.18 -8.14
C ALA A 381 6.24 -7.75 -8.09
N GLN A 382 5.38 -6.76 -8.31
CA GLN A 382 5.79 -5.36 -8.22
C GLN A 382 6.10 -4.94 -6.78
N GLN A 383 5.46 -5.59 -5.80
CA GLN A 383 5.56 -5.26 -4.38
C GLN A 383 5.40 -6.52 -3.55
N SER A 384 5.99 -6.52 -2.36
CA SER A 384 5.87 -7.63 -1.43
C SER A 384 5.70 -7.17 0.02
N ILE A 385 4.99 -7.97 0.80
CA ILE A 385 4.88 -7.86 2.25
C ILE A 385 5.27 -9.22 2.84
N ASN A 386 6.35 -9.26 3.60
CA ASN A 386 6.92 -10.49 4.17
C ASN A 386 7.12 -10.41 5.69
N THR A 387 7.17 -9.21 6.27
CA THR A 387 7.61 -9.03 7.68
C THR A 387 6.48 -8.75 8.66
N ILE A 388 5.31 -8.36 8.15
CA ILE A 388 4.13 -8.03 8.94
C ILE A 388 2.88 -8.76 8.45
N GLY A 389 1.78 -8.60 9.19
CA GLY A 389 0.46 -9.12 8.82
C GLY A 389 -0.12 -8.50 7.54
N LEU A 390 -1.19 -9.13 7.05
CA LEU A 390 -1.85 -8.78 5.79
C LEU A 390 -2.41 -7.34 5.80
N ASP A 391 -2.71 -6.81 6.99
CA ASP A 391 -3.14 -5.43 7.17
C ASP A 391 -2.07 -4.38 6.81
N GLY A 392 -0.83 -4.81 6.55
CA GLY A 392 0.20 -4.03 5.89
C GLY A 392 -0.23 -3.42 4.56
N VAL A 393 -1.12 -4.11 3.84
CA VAL A 393 -1.73 -3.62 2.60
C VAL A 393 -2.33 -2.23 2.78
N LEU A 394 -2.92 -1.92 3.94
CA LEU A 394 -3.51 -0.60 4.21
C LEU A 394 -2.48 0.53 4.06
N TYR A 395 -1.23 0.32 4.46
CA TYR A 395 -0.20 1.35 4.32
C TYR A 395 0.25 1.52 2.87
N PHE A 396 0.28 0.46 2.07
CA PHE A 396 0.54 0.56 0.63
C PHE A 396 -0.60 1.30 -0.10
N LEU A 397 -1.81 1.27 0.45
CA LEU A 397 -2.95 2.09 0.01
C LEU A 397 -2.90 3.53 0.53
N GLY A 398 -1.93 3.88 1.38
CA GLY A 398 -1.78 5.22 1.94
C GLY A 398 -2.66 5.51 3.16
N PHE A 399 -3.27 4.49 3.77
CA PHE A 399 -3.98 4.67 5.04
C PHE A 399 -3.00 5.05 6.15
N LYS A 400 -3.49 5.90 7.05
CA LYS A 400 -2.77 6.36 8.23
C LYS A 400 -3.57 5.98 9.47
N ASP A 401 -2.92 5.50 10.52
CA ASP A 401 -3.58 5.07 11.77
C ASP A 401 -4.39 6.20 12.40
N SER A 402 -3.99 7.46 12.20
CA SER A 402 -4.76 8.62 12.68
C SER A 402 -6.12 8.79 12.01
N TYR A 403 -6.32 8.20 10.83
CA TYR A 403 -7.61 8.22 10.11
C TYR A 403 -8.52 7.06 10.50
N LEU A 404 -7.97 6.03 11.16
CA LEU A 404 -8.70 4.85 11.56
C LEU A 404 -9.32 5.08 12.94
N GLU A 405 -10.57 4.64 13.13
CA GLU A 405 -11.23 4.59 14.44
C GLU A 405 -10.49 3.59 15.37
N GLU A 406 -10.75 3.59 16.68
CA GLU A 406 -10.01 2.75 17.65
C GLU A 406 -9.91 1.28 17.25
N ARG A 407 -10.98 0.72 16.68
CA ARG A 407 -11.04 -0.67 16.22
C ARG A 407 -10.18 -0.96 14.99
N GLY A 408 -9.84 0.07 14.20
CA GLY A 408 -8.89 -0.03 13.09
C GLY A 408 -7.44 0.31 13.48
N LYS A 409 -7.20 0.72 14.74
CA LYS A 409 -5.85 0.95 15.30
C LYS A 409 -5.28 -0.28 16.00
N LEU A 410 -6.14 -1.15 16.53
CA LEU A 410 -5.82 -2.52 16.95
C LEU A 410 -5.31 -3.30 15.74
#